data_AF-A0A7K2M0F0-F1
#
_entry.id   AF-A0A7K2M0F0-F1
#
_cell.length_a   1.000
_cell.length_b   1.000
_cell.length_c   1.000
_cell.angle_alpha   90.00
_cell.angle_beta   90.00
_cell.angle_gamma   90.00
#
_symmetry.space_group_name_H-M   'P 1'
#
loop_
_entity.id
_entity.type
_entity.pdbx_description
1 polymer ?
#
loop_
_entity_poly.entity_id
_entity_poly.type
_entity_poly.pdbx_seq_one_letter_code
_entity_poly.pdbx_strand_id
1 'polypeptide(L)'
;MTMSPFGASFGGQDPFSEILNRFFGMTPAASPPQVQRVPIGRLLTESARELINTATRRAAEDGSSDLDTEHLLWACTQVDPTRGLLTQAGADPDRLGADLAAAL
;
A
#
# COMPACT_ATOMS: atom_id res chain seq x y z
N MET A 1 11.33 -60.87 6.27
CA MET A 1 12.77 -61.03 5.93
C MET A 1 12.98 -60.60 4.50
N THR A 2 13.89 -59.65 4.26
CA THR A 2 14.54 -59.23 2.99
C THR A 2 14.66 -57.70 2.96
N MET A 3 15.64 -57.13 3.68
CA MET A 3 17.03 -56.83 3.27
C MET A 3 17.13 -55.61 2.35
N SER A 4 17.40 -54.46 2.97
CA SER A 4 18.08 -53.32 2.33
C SER A 4 19.50 -53.72 1.93
N PRO A 5 20.07 -53.07 0.91
CA PRO A 5 21.50 -52.83 1.01
C PRO A 5 21.93 -51.42 0.53
N PHE A 6 22.96 -50.91 1.21
CA PHE A 6 23.79 -49.73 0.90
C PHE A 6 23.10 -48.36 1.06
N GLY A 7 23.42 -47.49 2.03
CA GLY A 7 24.63 -47.31 2.81
C GLY A 7 25.62 -46.37 2.11
N ALA A 8 25.55 -45.07 2.41
CA ALA A 8 26.72 -44.19 2.58
C ALA A 8 26.30 -42.74 2.88
N SER A 9 26.60 -42.33 4.12
CA SER A 9 26.80 -40.99 4.63
C SER A 9 27.13 -39.90 3.59
N PHE A 10 26.31 -38.85 3.51
CA PHE A 10 26.77 -37.47 3.32
C PHE A 10 25.83 -36.53 4.06
N GLY A 11 26.16 -36.24 5.32
CA GLY A 11 25.56 -35.15 6.11
C GLY A 11 26.02 -33.77 5.61
N GLY A 12 25.96 -33.54 4.30
CA GLY A 12 26.24 -32.25 3.67
C GLY A 12 25.00 -31.79 2.93
N GLN A 13 24.55 -30.57 3.23
CA GLN A 13 23.46 -29.88 2.55
C GLN A 13 23.56 -30.11 1.03
N ASP A 14 22.58 -30.79 0.45
CA ASP A 14 22.62 -31.20 -0.95
C ASP A 14 22.60 -29.92 -1.84
N PRO A 15 23.68 -29.62 -2.59
CA PRO A 15 23.77 -28.40 -3.38
C PRO A 15 22.74 -28.36 -4.52
N PHE A 16 22.25 -29.51 -4.97
CA PHE A 16 21.15 -29.57 -5.93
C PHE A 16 19.83 -29.19 -5.28
N SER A 17 19.61 -29.62 -4.02
CA SER A 17 18.44 -29.21 -3.24
C SER A 17 18.44 -27.70 -2.95
N GLU A 18 19.60 -27.08 -2.74
CA GLU A 18 19.75 -25.62 -2.58
C GLU A 18 19.40 -24.85 -3.86
N ILE A 19 19.81 -25.36 -5.03
CA ILE A 19 19.46 -24.78 -6.33
C ILE A 19 17.96 -24.87 -6.58
N LEU A 20 17.35 -26.05 -6.33
CA LEU A 20 15.90 -26.24 -6.45
C LEU A 20 15.14 -25.34 -5.47
N ASN A 21 15.59 -25.26 -4.22
CA ASN A 21 14.96 -24.39 -3.21
C ASN A 21 15.07 -22.91 -3.59
N ARG A 22 16.17 -22.47 -4.19
CA ARG A 22 16.31 -21.11 -4.72
C ARG A 22 15.40 -20.87 -5.93
N PHE A 23 15.30 -21.84 -6.83
CA PHE A 23 14.47 -21.75 -8.03
C PHE A 23 12.97 -21.70 -7.69
N PHE A 24 12.53 -22.50 -6.72
CA PHE A 24 11.14 -22.55 -6.26
C PHE A 24 10.83 -21.59 -5.09
N GLY A 25 11.77 -20.74 -4.70
CA GLY A 25 11.57 -19.75 -3.63
C GLY A 25 11.35 -20.34 -2.22
N MET A 26 11.76 -21.59 -2.00
CA MET A 26 11.56 -22.34 -0.74
C MET A 26 12.66 -22.07 0.30
N THR A 27 13.68 -21.27 -0.04
CA THR A 27 14.67 -20.79 0.91
C THR A 27 14.10 -19.61 1.71
N PRO A 28 14.29 -19.52 3.04
CA PRO A 28 13.89 -18.34 3.82
C PRO A 28 14.49 -17.01 3.31
N ALA A 29 15.62 -17.08 2.60
CA ALA A 29 16.27 -15.96 1.92
C ALA A 29 15.71 -15.64 0.53
N ALA A 30 14.89 -16.53 -0.04
CA ALA A 30 14.21 -16.38 -1.33
C ALA A 30 12.72 -15.98 -1.17
N SER A 31 12.19 -16.03 0.05
CA SER A 31 10.92 -15.38 0.38
C SER A 31 11.00 -13.89 0.01
N PRO A 32 10.00 -13.34 -0.70
CA PRO A 32 9.91 -11.90 -0.92
C PRO A 32 10.09 -11.18 0.43
N PRO A 33 10.86 -10.09 0.49
CA PRO A 33 11.01 -9.34 1.73
C PRO A 33 9.63 -9.06 2.30
N GLN A 34 9.44 -9.35 3.60
CA GLN A 34 8.20 -9.05 4.29
C GLN A 34 7.85 -7.59 3.99
N VAL A 35 6.61 -7.34 3.53
CA VAL A 35 6.16 -5.99 3.18
C VAL A 35 6.35 -5.10 4.40
N GLN A 36 7.41 -4.30 4.38
CA GLN A 36 7.74 -3.42 5.49
C GLN A 36 6.68 -2.33 5.51
N ARG A 37 5.71 -2.45 6.41
CA ARG A 37 4.67 -1.44 6.61
C ARG A 37 5.33 -0.21 7.21
N VAL A 38 5.71 0.72 6.34
CA VAL A 38 6.16 2.04 6.76
C VAL A 38 4.99 2.69 7.49
N PRO A 39 5.17 3.19 8.72
CA PRO A 39 4.10 3.88 9.43
C PRO A 39 3.93 5.28 8.81
N ILE A 40 3.31 5.34 7.64
CA ILE A 40 3.15 6.56 6.83
C ILE A 40 2.44 7.65 7.63
N GLY A 41 1.50 7.29 8.50
CA GLY A 41 0.80 8.24 9.37
C GLY A 41 1.72 9.05 10.30
N ARG A 42 2.93 8.55 10.63
CA ARG A 42 3.94 9.30 11.40
C ARG A 42 4.72 10.30 10.55
N LEU A 43 4.73 10.13 9.22
CA LEU A 43 5.39 11.01 8.27
C LEU A 43 4.48 12.15 7.81
N LEU A 44 3.17 12.07 8.09
CA LEU A 44 2.22 13.10 7.72
C LEU A 44 2.29 14.31 8.65
N THR A 45 2.26 15.50 8.04
CA THR A 45 1.96 16.73 8.74
C THR A 45 0.55 16.71 9.29
N GLU A 46 0.23 17.63 10.20
CA GLU A 46 -1.12 17.71 10.76
C GLU A 46 -2.18 18.00 9.69
N SER A 47 -1.90 18.94 8.78
CA SER A 47 -2.77 19.25 7.65
C SER A 47 -3.00 18.05 6.71
N ALA A 48 -1.98 17.22 6.49
CA ALA A 48 -2.13 16.02 5.66
C ALA A 48 -3.02 14.96 6.34
N ARG A 49 -2.95 14.85 7.68
CA ARG A 49 -3.87 13.99 8.44
C ARG A 49 -5.30 14.49 8.37
N GLU A 50 -5.50 15.81 8.51
CA GLU A 50 -6.82 16.43 8.40
C GLU A 50 -7.44 16.20 7.01
N LEU A 51 -6.64 16.34 5.95
CA LEU A 51 -7.05 16.04 4.57
C LEU A 51 -7.51 14.58 4.42
N ILE A 52 -6.70 13.63 4.86
CA ILE A 52 -7.02 12.20 4.74
C ILE A 52 -8.26 11.84 5.58
N ASN A 53 -8.41 12.42 6.77
CA ASN A 53 -9.59 12.21 7.61
C ASN A 53 -10.86 12.75 6.94
N THR A 54 -10.74 13.91 6.29
CA THR A 54 -11.84 14.52 5.53
C THR A 54 -12.23 13.67 4.32
N ALA A 55 -11.23 13.17 3.57
CA ALA A 55 -11.46 12.28 2.44
C ALA A 55 -12.07 10.94 2.85
N THR A 56 -11.57 10.33 3.94
CA THR A 56 -12.09 9.06 4.47
C THR A 56 -13.54 9.19 4.92
N ARG A 57 -13.89 10.31 5.58
CA ARG A 57 -15.28 10.57 5.96
C ARG A 57 -16.18 10.68 4.73
N ARG A 58 -15.73 11.39 3.69
CA ARG A 58 -16.47 11.49 2.43
C ARG A 58 -16.67 10.13 1.77
N ALA A 59 -15.63 9.32 1.69
CA ALA A 59 -15.73 7.94 1.15
C ALA A 59 -16.75 7.10 1.91
N ALA A 60 -16.81 7.23 3.24
CA ALA A 60 -17.81 6.54 4.06
C ALA A 60 -19.23 7.07 3.83
N GLU A 61 -19.41 8.38 3.62
CA GLU A 61 -20.69 9.00 3.28
C GLU A 61 -21.20 8.52 1.91
N ASP A 62 -20.29 8.37 0.94
CA ASP A 62 -20.59 7.89 -0.41
C ASP A 62 -20.74 6.35 -0.47
N GLY A 63 -20.50 5.64 0.65
CA GLY A 63 -20.65 4.19 0.77
C GLY A 63 -19.50 3.38 0.15
N SER A 64 -18.37 4.02 -0.14
CA SER A 64 -17.17 3.35 -0.64
C SER A 64 -16.44 2.61 0.48
N SER A 65 -15.96 1.40 0.19
CA SER A 65 -15.07 0.63 1.08
C SER A 65 -13.64 1.17 1.10
N ASP A 66 -13.26 1.91 0.06
CA ASP A 66 -11.89 2.30 -0.22
C ASP A 66 -11.76 3.82 -0.35
N LEU A 67 -10.59 4.32 0.05
CA LEU A 67 -10.24 5.72 -0.11
C LEU A 67 -9.69 5.95 -1.52
N ASP A 68 -10.58 6.30 -2.45
CA ASP A 68 -10.19 6.60 -3.83
C ASP A 68 -9.68 8.03 -4.04
N THR A 69 -9.02 8.21 -5.19
CA THR A 69 -8.42 9.49 -5.63
C THR A 69 -9.44 10.64 -5.64
N GLU A 70 -10.68 10.35 -6.00
CA GLU A 70 -11.75 11.34 -6.11
C GLU A 70 -12.09 11.95 -4.74
N HIS A 71 -12.17 11.12 -3.69
CA HIS A 71 -12.36 11.59 -2.31
C HIS A 71 -11.17 12.43 -1.81
N LEU A 72 -9.94 12.05 -2.18
CA LEU A 72 -8.74 12.81 -1.84
C LEU A 72 -8.72 14.17 -2.54
N LEU A 73 -9.04 14.20 -3.84
CA LEU A 73 -9.11 15.44 -4.62
C LEU A 73 -10.21 16.35 -4.09
N TRP A 74 -11.37 15.78 -3.72
CA TRP A 74 -12.43 16.54 -3.07
C TRP A 74 -11.95 17.11 -1.74
N ALA A 75 -11.27 16.32 -0.89
CA ALA A 75 -10.75 16.84 0.37
C ALA A 75 -9.72 17.98 0.16
N CYS A 76 -8.89 17.92 -0.89
CA CYS A 76 -7.99 19.02 -1.25
C CYS A 76 -8.72 20.34 -1.49
N THR A 77 -9.99 20.32 -1.96
CA THR A 77 -10.79 21.53 -2.15
C THR A 77 -11.38 22.06 -0.84
N GLN A 78 -11.42 21.24 0.22
CA GLN A 78 -12.07 21.59 1.48
C GLN A 78 -11.10 22.08 2.57
N VAL A 79 -9.85 21.64 2.54
CA VAL A 79 -8.89 21.90 3.63
C VAL A 79 -7.68 22.72 3.17
N ASP A 80 -7.16 23.55 4.08
CA ASP A 80 -5.90 24.26 3.91
C ASP A 80 -4.70 23.39 4.33
N PRO A 81 -3.50 23.59 3.75
CA PRO A 81 -3.15 24.61 2.75
C PRO A 81 -3.46 24.20 1.29
N THR A 82 -3.96 22.98 1.06
CA THR A 82 -4.17 22.44 -0.28
C THR A 82 -5.18 23.25 -1.09
N ARG A 83 -6.24 23.76 -0.46
CA ARG A 83 -7.21 24.65 -1.09
C ARG A 83 -6.56 25.95 -1.57
N GLY A 84 -5.69 26.54 -0.74
CA GLY A 84 -4.87 27.69 -1.14
C GLY A 84 -3.94 27.39 -2.32
N LEU A 85 -3.30 26.23 -2.34
CA LEU A 85 -2.44 25.80 -3.46
C LEU A 85 -3.23 25.62 -4.76
N LEU A 86 -4.44 25.07 -4.69
CA LEU A 86 -5.34 24.96 -5.86
C LEU A 86 -5.69 26.35 -6.42
N THR A 87 -6.01 27.29 -5.54
CA THR A 87 -6.28 28.69 -5.93
C THR A 87 -5.05 29.33 -6.58
N GLN A 88 -3.87 29.15 -5.99
CA GLN A 88 -2.61 29.65 -6.54
C GLN A 88 -2.27 29.03 -7.90
N ALA A 89 -2.66 27.77 -8.12
CA ALA A 89 -2.53 27.09 -9.41
C ALA A 89 -3.57 27.55 -10.45
N GLY A 90 -4.49 28.45 -10.09
CA GLY A 90 -5.52 28.98 -10.98
C GLY A 90 -6.79 28.10 -11.07
N ALA A 91 -6.91 27.08 -10.23
CA ALA A 91 -8.17 26.36 -10.09
C ALA A 91 -9.16 27.17 -9.23
N ASP A 92 -10.45 26.96 -9.46
CA ASP A 92 -11.53 27.38 -8.56
C ASP A 92 -11.87 26.19 -7.65
N PRO A 93 -11.45 26.19 -6.37
CA PRO A 93 -11.68 25.03 -5.50
C PRO A 93 -13.16 24.79 -5.20
N ASP A 94 -14.00 25.83 -5.21
CA ASP A 94 -15.44 25.65 -4.94
C ASP A 94 -16.12 24.97 -6.11
N ARG A 95 -15.82 25.42 -7.34
CA ARG A 95 -16.32 24.77 -8.54
C ARG A 95 -15.79 23.33 -8.64
N LEU A 96 -14.49 23.13 -8.44
CA LEU A 96 -13.87 21.80 -8.53
C LEU A 96 -14.45 20.84 -7.48
N GLY A 97 -14.67 21.32 -6.25
CA GLY A 97 -15.26 20.53 -5.18
C GLY A 97 -16.71 20.11 -5.49
N ALA A 98 -17.49 21.02 -6.10
CA ALA A 98 -18.85 20.71 -6.54
C ALA A 98 -18.87 19.68 -7.68
N ASP A 99 -17.98 19.84 -8.67
CA ASP A 99 -17.87 18.91 -9.81
C ASP A 99 -17.47 17.51 -9.34
N LEU A 100 -16.52 17.40 -8.40
CA LEU A 100 -16.11 16.12 -7.80
C LEU A 100 -17.23 15.51 -6.95
N ALA A 101 -17.93 16.30 -6.16
CA ALA A 101 -19.03 15.81 -5.31
C ALA A 101 -20.23 15.29 -6.13
N ALA A 102 -20.38 15.70 -7.38
CA ALA A 102 -21.40 15.22 -8.30
C ALA A 102 -20.97 13.97 -9.10
N ALA A 103 -19.67 13.69 -9.15
CA ALA A 103 -19.09 12.55 -9.84
C ALA A 103 -18.94 11.30 -8.94
N LEU A 104 -18.82 11.54 -7.62
CA LEU A 104 -18.89 10.54 -6.55
C LEU A 104 -20.32 10.00 -6.37
#